data_AF-A0A3S4TE10-F1
#
_entry.id   AF-A0A3S4TE10-F1
#
_cell.length_a   1.000
_cell.length_b   1.000
_cell.length_c   1.000
_cell.angle_alpha   90.00
_cell.angle_beta   90.00
_cell.angle_gamma   90.00
#
_symmetry.space_group_name_H-M   'P 1'
#
loop_
_entity.id
_entity.type
_entity.pdbx_description
1 polymer ?
#
loop_
_entity_poly.entity_id
_entity_poly.type
_entity_poly.pdbx_seq_one_letter_code
_entity_poly.pdbx_strand_id
1 'polypeptide(L)'
;MEELKITYRDWNYLHYKLQPEETTCRIYTNEYKSRISKRVPKEMQNYTMEQWARFAYERNRSMAEMAWDKGIAPNEYNRLLDKIGFPFEVTALLEFNEQPYAFITFLGEGCNVSFLDELGRTFMSYRFEPSPYQNEKGNRKGYLFLYQLSLRYYHEEKDEYGDWDYDYTDYEFTPDGRVRKIEEIGDERTIYDSEQRINVESNWQKYPEFGDWLPLFEMKRWKDDELMPLTDKDNSNKFPWE
;
A
#
# COMPACT_ATOMS: atom_id res chain seq x y z
N MET A 1 -15.67 -13.60 0.90
CA MET A 1 -15.04 -12.34 1.32
C MET A 1 -16.01 -11.70 2.30
N GLU A 2 -15.54 -11.32 3.48
CA GLU A 2 -16.39 -10.60 4.45
C GLU A 2 -16.83 -9.27 3.84
N GLU A 3 -18.05 -8.82 4.14
CA GLU A 3 -18.52 -7.53 3.65
C GLU A 3 -17.73 -6.41 4.32
N LEU A 4 -17.22 -5.48 3.52
CA LEU A 4 -16.34 -4.39 3.97
C LEU A 4 -17.06 -3.04 3.85
N LYS A 5 -17.04 -2.28 4.94
CA LYS A 5 -17.47 -0.88 5.00
C LYS A 5 -16.27 0.06 4.84
N ILE A 6 -16.36 1.02 3.92
CA ILE A 6 -15.28 1.97 3.67
C ILE A 6 -15.45 3.28 4.44
N THR A 7 -14.34 3.84 4.91
CA THR A 7 -14.24 5.20 5.45
C THR A 7 -12.93 5.87 5.03
N TYR A 8 -12.88 7.21 5.10
CA TYR A 8 -11.69 8.02 4.80
C TYR A 8 -11.01 8.53 6.09
N ARG A 9 -11.14 7.76 7.18
CA ARG A 9 -10.47 8.04 8.45
C ARG A 9 -9.07 7.44 8.40
N ASP A 10 -8.07 8.25 8.72
CA ASP A 10 -6.68 7.82 8.78
C ASP A 10 -6.45 6.80 9.92
N TRP A 11 -5.53 5.86 9.70
CA TRP A 11 -5.03 4.94 10.70
C TRP A 11 -3.98 5.62 11.58
N ASN A 12 -4.12 5.51 12.91
CA ASN A 12 -3.13 6.00 13.85
C ASN A 12 -2.16 4.89 14.24
N TYR A 13 -0.98 4.88 13.62
CA TYR A 13 0.09 3.92 13.91
C TYR A 13 0.62 3.97 15.35
N LEU A 14 0.61 5.15 16.00
CA LEU A 14 1.12 5.29 17.38
C LEU A 14 0.18 4.67 18.41
N HIS A 15 -1.10 4.52 18.06
CA HIS A 15 -2.14 4.08 19.00
C HIS A 15 -2.93 2.88 18.48
N TYR A 16 -2.54 2.32 17.33
CA TYR A 16 -3.19 1.20 16.66
C TYR A 16 -4.71 1.33 16.63
N LYS A 17 -5.20 2.50 16.18
CA LYS A 17 -6.63 2.80 16.13
C LYS A 17 -7.00 3.79 15.03
N LEU A 18 -8.26 3.79 14.64
CA LEU A 18 -8.79 4.73 13.66
C LEU A 18 -8.88 6.16 14.24
N GLN A 19 -8.34 7.15 13.52
CA GLN A 19 -8.38 8.56 13.93
C GLN A 19 -9.83 9.08 13.93
N PRO A 20 -10.24 9.95 14.88
CA PRO A 20 -11.52 10.66 14.78
C PRO A 20 -11.61 11.50 13.50
N GLU A 21 -12.80 11.66 12.93
CA GLU A 21 -13.00 12.39 11.67
C GLU A 21 -12.47 13.83 11.70
N GLU A 22 -12.72 14.55 12.80
CA GLU A 22 -12.22 15.91 13.01
C GLU A 22 -10.68 15.96 12.98
N THR A 23 -10.03 14.97 13.60
CA THR A 23 -8.57 14.85 13.61
C THR A 23 -8.05 14.61 12.19
N THR A 24 -8.67 13.71 11.44
CA THR A 24 -8.33 13.43 10.03
C THR A 24 -8.47 14.68 9.16
N CYS A 25 -9.61 15.38 9.22
CA CYS A 25 -9.81 16.64 8.49
C CYS A 25 -8.78 17.72 8.88
N ARG A 26 -8.37 17.78 10.16
CA ARG A 26 -7.33 18.69 10.63
C ARG A 26 -5.96 18.33 10.06
N ILE A 27 -5.64 17.04 9.93
CA ILE A 27 -4.40 16.57 9.29
C ILE A 27 -4.38 17.02 7.83
N TYR A 28 -5.43 16.76 7.04
CA TYR A 28 -5.51 17.23 5.65
C TYR A 28 -5.40 18.75 5.51
N THR A 29 -6.05 19.48 6.41
CA THR A 29 -5.95 20.94 6.46
C THR A 29 -4.50 21.41 6.71
N ASN A 30 -3.76 20.71 7.57
CA ASN A 30 -2.37 21.03 7.88
C ASN A 30 -1.44 20.69 6.72
N GLU A 31 -1.64 19.53 6.07
CA GLU A 31 -0.92 19.15 4.85
C GLU A 31 -1.13 20.15 3.72
N TYR A 32 -2.37 20.62 3.52
CA TYR A 32 -2.64 21.69 2.56
C TYR A 32 -1.86 22.97 2.91
N LYS A 33 -1.83 23.34 4.20
CA LYS A 33 -1.14 24.55 4.64
C LYS A 33 0.37 24.47 4.49
N SER A 34 0.96 23.29 4.68
CA SER A 34 2.40 23.08 4.56
C SER A 34 2.84 23.03 3.09
N ARG A 35 2.07 22.34 2.23
CA ARG A 35 2.46 22.05 0.83
C ARG A 35 2.00 23.10 -0.17
N ILE A 36 0.81 23.70 0.04
CA ILE A 36 0.14 24.50 -0.99
C ILE A 36 0.06 25.97 -0.58
N SER A 37 -0.59 26.27 0.55
CA SER A 37 -0.82 27.65 0.96
C SER A 37 -1.22 27.73 2.43
N LYS A 38 -0.58 28.64 3.18
CA LYS A 38 -0.93 28.95 4.58
C LYS A 38 -2.43 29.26 4.80
N ARG A 39 -3.15 29.68 3.75
CA ARG A 39 -4.59 29.97 3.79
C ARG A 39 -5.36 28.95 2.94
N VAL A 40 -6.31 28.27 3.58
CA VAL A 40 -7.27 27.38 2.93
C VAL A 40 -8.41 28.22 2.32
N PRO A 41 -8.73 28.04 1.03
CA PRO A 41 -9.84 28.71 0.36
C PRO A 41 -11.19 28.50 1.06
N LYS A 42 -12.12 29.45 0.94
CA LYS A 42 -13.40 29.41 1.68
C LYS A 42 -14.22 28.16 1.35
N GLU A 43 -14.20 27.75 0.10
CA GLU A 43 -14.86 26.56 -0.42
C GLU A 43 -14.30 25.26 0.19
N MET A 44 -13.04 25.25 0.65
CA MET A 44 -12.38 24.09 1.26
C MET A 44 -12.43 24.07 2.79
N GLN A 45 -12.85 25.17 3.44
CA GLN A 45 -12.80 25.31 4.90
C GLN A 45 -13.68 24.30 5.64
N ASN A 46 -14.74 23.83 5.00
CA ASN A 46 -15.69 22.89 5.58
C ASN A 46 -15.72 21.55 4.81
N TYR A 47 -14.60 21.20 4.15
CA TYR A 47 -14.50 19.92 3.47
C TYR A 47 -14.68 18.76 4.45
N THR A 48 -15.51 17.79 4.06
CA THR A 48 -15.57 16.47 4.69
C THR A 48 -14.29 15.67 4.38
N MET A 49 -14.08 14.55 5.09
CA MET A 49 -12.96 13.65 4.79
C MET A 49 -13.00 13.16 3.35
N GLU A 50 -14.17 12.80 2.82
CA GLU A 50 -14.31 12.37 1.43
C GLU A 50 -13.94 13.50 0.44
N GLN A 51 -14.31 14.75 0.73
CA GLN A 51 -13.94 15.88 -0.13
C GLN A 51 -12.43 16.13 -0.12
N TRP A 52 -11.78 15.99 1.04
CA TRP A 52 -10.32 16.02 1.14
C TRP A 52 -9.65 14.85 0.40
N ALA A 53 -10.15 13.63 0.59
CA ALA A 53 -9.66 12.44 -0.10
C ALA A 53 -9.82 12.57 -1.62
N ARG A 54 -10.95 13.11 -2.10
CA ARG A 54 -11.17 13.37 -3.53
C ARG A 54 -10.19 14.39 -4.08
N PHE A 55 -9.96 15.49 -3.35
CA PHE A 55 -8.94 16.48 -3.71
C PHE A 55 -7.54 15.84 -3.80
N ALA A 56 -7.18 15.01 -2.83
CA ALA A 56 -5.89 14.32 -2.78
C ALA A 56 -5.75 13.27 -3.90
N TYR A 57 -6.81 12.51 -4.16
CA TYR A 57 -6.89 11.51 -5.22
C TYR A 57 -6.60 12.12 -6.59
N GLU A 58 -7.23 13.24 -6.96
CA GLU A 58 -7.02 13.86 -8.27
C GLU A 58 -5.56 14.34 -8.46
N ARG A 59 -4.92 14.77 -7.37
CA ARG A 59 -3.50 15.15 -7.37
C ARG A 59 -2.58 13.96 -7.59
N ASN A 60 -2.80 12.89 -6.83
CA ASN A 60 -2.02 11.65 -6.92
C ASN A 60 -2.24 10.97 -8.28
N ARG A 61 -3.47 10.91 -8.77
CA ARG A 61 -3.82 10.43 -10.11
C ARG A 61 -3.06 11.19 -11.20
N SER A 62 -2.95 12.51 -11.09
CA SER A 62 -2.17 13.31 -12.05
C SER A 62 -0.69 12.89 -12.08
N MET A 63 -0.11 12.47 -10.94
CA MET A 63 1.25 11.93 -10.90
C MET A 63 1.33 10.53 -11.53
N ALA A 64 0.34 9.66 -11.30
CA ALA A 64 0.24 8.35 -11.96
C ALA A 64 0.14 8.50 -13.49
N GLU A 65 -0.66 9.44 -13.98
CA GLU A 65 -0.77 9.75 -15.41
C GLU A 65 0.57 10.23 -16.00
N MET A 66 1.31 11.08 -15.27
CA MET A 66 2.67 11.46 -15.69
C MET A 66 3.62 10.26 -15.73
N ALA A 67 3.54 9.36 -14.75
CA ALA A 67 4.35 8.15 -14.71
C ALA A 67 4.04 7.22 -15.90
N TRP A 68 2.78 7.03 -16.27
CA TRP A 68 2.40 6.21 -17.42
C TRP A 68 2.82 6.81 -18.76
N ASP A 69 2.69 8.12 -18.93
CA ASP A 69 2.86 8.76 -20.25
C ASP A 69 4.34 9.00 -20.61
N LYS A 70 5.15 9.39 -19.63
CA LYS A 70 6.54 9.82 -19.85
C LYS A 70 7.54 9.25 -18.84
N GLY A 71 7.06 8.53 -17.83
CA GLY A 71 7.84 8.18 -16.64
C GLY A 71 8.18 9.39 -15.78
N ILE A 72 8.66 9.13 -14.57
CA ILE A 72 9.20 10.16 -13.68
C ILE A 72 10.65 9.81 -13.38
N ALA A 73 11.58 10.72 -13.69
CA ALA A 73 12.99 10.49 -13.43
C ALA A 73 13.21 10.42 -11.90
N PRO A 74 14.04 9.48 -11.39
CA PRO A 74 14.21 9.31 -9.94
C PRO A 74 14.64 10.59 -9.20
N ASN A 75 15.46 11.42 -9.84
CA ASN A 75 15.92 12.70 -9.29
C ASN A 75 14.85 13.82 -9.32
N GLU A 76 13.78 13.67 -10.10
CA GLU A 76 12.66 14.60 -10.17
C GLU A 76 11.48 14.16 -9.31
N TYR A 77 11.44 12.88 -8.94
CA TYR A 77 10.33 12.26 -8.23
C TYR A 77 9.95 12.99 -6.95
N ASN A 78 10.88 13.13 -6.01
CA ASN A 78 10.62 13.78 -4.72
C ASN A 78 10.15 15.24 -4.90
N ARG A 79 10.73 15.95 -5.88
CA ARG A 79 10.31 17.33 -6.18
C ARG A 79 8.88 17.41 -6.71
N LEU A 80 8.47 16.44 -7.55
CA LEU A 80 7.09 16.34 -8.03
C LEU A 80 6.15 15.94 -6.91
N LEU A 81 6.57 14.99 -6.07
CA LEU A 81 5.80 14.52 -4.92
C LEU A 81 5.52 15.66 -3.94
N ASP A 82 6.53 16.45 -3.59
CA ASP A 82 6.38 17.60 -2.70
C ASP A 82 5.45 18.68 -3.28
N LYS A 83 5.44 18.82 -4.61
CA LYS A 83 4.69 19.86 -5.31
C LYS A 83 3.24 19.47 -5.59
N ILE A 84 3.00 18.20 -5.90
CA ILE A 84 1.71 17.71 -6.43
C ILE A 84 1.10 16.69 -5.47
N GLY A 85 1.90 15.72 -5.02
CA GLY A 85 1.45 14.61 -4.20
C GLY A 85 0.79 15.08 -2.90
N PHE A 86 -0.30 14.40 -2.56
CA PHE A 86 -1.08 14.74 -1.37
C PHE A 86 -1.53 13.45 -0.68
N PRO A 87 -1.13 13.20 0.56
CA PRO A 87 -1.45 11.94 1.23
C PRO A 87 -2.96 11.86 1.51
N PHE A 88 -3.54 10.68 1.36
CA PHE A 88 -4.85 10.34 1.91
C PHE A 88 -4.97 8.86 2.19
N GLU A 89 -5.89 8.51 3.07
CA GLU A 89 -6.14 7.13 3.46
C GLU A 89 -7.58 6.70 3.21
N VAL A 90 -7.70 5.40 2.93
CA VAL A 90 -8.98 4.69 2.83
C VAL A 90 -8.89 3.50 3.78
N THR A 91 -9.77 3.45 4.78
CA THR A 91 -9.81 2.34 5.73
C THR A 91 -11.02 1.46 5.45
N ALA A 92 -10.80 0.15 5.34
CA ALA A 92 -11.85 -0.86 5.30
C ALA A 92 -12.11 -1.40 6.72
N LEU A 93 -13.39 -1.47 7.07
CA LEU A 93 -13.89 -2.03 8.31
C LEU A 93 -14.70 -3.30 7.99
N LEU A 94 -14.65 -4.29 8.86
CA LEU A 94 -15.55 -5.44 8.79
C LEU A 94 -16.98 -4.98 9.05
N GLU A 95 -17.93 -5.28 8.15
CA GLU A 95 -19.29 -4.72 8.26
C GLU A 95 -20.03 -5.19 9.53
N PHE A 96 -19.75 -6.42 9.99
CA PHE A 96 -20.48 -7.02 11.11
C PHE A 96 -20.14 -6.44 12.49
N ASN A 97 -18.96 -5.82 12.66
CA ASN A 97 -18.51 -5.29 13.96
C ASN A 97 -17.75 -3.96 13.87
N GLU A 98 -17.59 -3.40 12.67
CA GLU A 98 -16.84 -2.18 12.37
C GLU A 98 -15.36 -2.21 12.82
N GLN A 99 -14.78 -3.40 13.03
CA GLN A 99 -13.36 -3.51 13.33
C GLN A 99 -12.51 -3.14 12.11
N PRO A 100 -11.43 -2.36 12.29
CA PRO A 100 -10.46 -2.08 11.22
C PRO A 100 -9.85 -3.37 10.68
N TYR A 101 -10.01 -3.59 9.37
CA TYR A 101 -9.52 -4.77 8.67
C TYR A 101 -8.23 -4.46 7.90
N ALA A 102 -8.24 -3.37 7.15
CA ALA A 102 -7.11 -2.94 6.35
C ALA A 102 -7.24 -1.44 6.04
N PHE A 103 -6.15 -0.82 5.63
CA PHE A 103 -6.17 0.54 5.12
C PHE A 103 -5.24 0.70 3.91
N ILE A 104 -5.52 1.68 3.07
CA ILE A 104 -4.71 2.08 1.92
C ILE A 104 -4.15 3.46 2.21
N THR A 105 -2.84 3.62 2.05
CA THR A 105 -2.19 4.93 2.06
C THR A 105 -1.80 5.29 0.63
N PHE A 106 -2.43 6.33 0.08
CA PHE A 106 -2.07 6.90 -1.22
C PHE A 106 -1.13 8.07 -1.04
N LEU A 107 -0.05 8.08 -1.81
CA LEU A 107 0.83 9.23 -1.93
C LEU A 107 1.57 9.17 -3.26
N GLY A 108 1.51 10.25 -4.03
CA GLY A 108 2.18 10.31 -5.33
C GLY A 108 1.44 9.49 -6.36
N GLU A 109 2.15 8.61 -7.04
CA GLU A 109 1.71 7.84 -8.19
C GLU A 109 1.19 6.43 -7.81
N GLY A 110 1.51 5.95 -6.60
CA GLY A 110 1.19 4.61 -6.11
C GLY A 110 0.46 4.60 -4.78
N CYS A 111 0.39 3.42 -4.16
CA CYS A 111 -0.21 3.24 -2.84
C CYS A 111 0.33 2.02 -2.10
N ASN A 112 0.16 2.00 -0.79
CA ASN A 112 0.38 0.82 0.05
C ASN A 112 -0.96 0.35 0.63
N VAL A 113 -1.23 -0.94 0.59
CA VAL A 113 -2.37 -1.58 1.28
C VAL A 113 -1.81 -2.34 2.47
N SER A 114 -2.35 -2.11 3.66
CA SER A 114 -1.88 -2.71 4.92
C SER A 114 -3.03 -3.46 5.58
N PHE A 115 -2.85 -4.75 5.83
CA PHE A 115 -3.81 -5.61 6.52
C PHE A 115 -3.45 -5.72 8.00
N LEU A 116 -4.48 -5.66 8.84
CA LEU A 116 -4.34 -5.55 10.28
C LEU A 116 -4.63 -6.87 10.98
N ASP A 117 -3.84 -7.19 12.01
CA ASP A 117 -4.13 -8.29 12.92
C ASP A 117 -5.11 -7.87 14.04
N GLU A 118 -5.41 -8.79 14.94
CA GLU A 118 -6.35 -8.56 16.05
C GLU A 118 -5.92 -7.44 17.01
N LEU A 119 -4.64 -7.08 17.03
CA LEU A 119 -4.08 -5.98 17.83
C LEU A 119 -3.95 -4.67 17.03
N GLY A 120 -4.41 -4.66 15.77
CA GLY A 120 -4.32 -3.52 14.87
C GLY A 120 -2.93 -3.33 14.24
N ARG A 121 -2.03 -4.31 14.35
CA ARG A 121 -0.69 -4.22 13.77
C ARG A 121 -0.73 -4.65 12.31
N THR A 122 0.09 -4.03 11.46
CA THR A 122 0.20 -4.46 10.06
C THR A 122 0.96 -5.76 9.97
N PHE A 123 0.29 -6.88 9.71
CA PHE A 123 0.94 -8.19 9.54
C PHE A 123 1.25 -8.50 8.06
N MET A 124 0.55 -7.86 7.13
CA MET A 124 0.77 -8.02 5.70
C MET A 124 0.57 -6.69 4.99
N SER A 125 1.40 -6.39 3.98
CA SER A 125 1.17 -5.22 3.12
C SER A 125 1.53 -5.46 1.67
N TYR A 126 0.83 -4.75 0.79
CA TYR A 126 1.09 -4.65 -0.63
C TYR A 126 1.58 -3.25 -0.98
N ARG A 127 2.62 -3.16 -1.82
CA ARG A 127 3.07 -1.92 -2.44
C ARG A 127 2.77 -1.92 -3.92
N PHE A 128 1.98 -0.94 -4.35
CA PHE A 128 1.54 -0.78 -5.73
C PHE A 128 2.16 0.47 -6.36
N GLU A 129 2.68 0.32 -7.58
CA GLU A 129 3.27 1.41 -8.36
C GLU A 129 2.79 1.41 -9.82
N PRO A 130 2.57 2.56 -10.45
CA PRO A 130 2.09 2.67 -11.83
C PRO A 130 3.18 2.41 -12.87
N SER A 131 4.45 2.51 -12.47
CA SER A 131 5.58 2.18 -13.34
C SER A 131 6.63 1.40 -12.55
N PRO A 132 6.82 0.11 -12.83
CA PRO A 132 8.09 -0.53 -12.56
C PRO A 132 9.14 0.24 -13.39
N TYR A 133 10.34 0.46 -12.84
CA TYR A 133 11.39 1.35 -13.33
C TYR A 133 11.39 1.66 -14.85
N GLN A 134 11.70 2.92 -15.21
CA GLN A 134 11.54 3.59 -16.53
C GLN A 134 12.01 2.85 -17.81
N ASN A 135 12.59 1.65 -17.73
CA ASN A 135 13.05 0.86 -18.86
C ASN A 135 12.61 -0.62 -18.84
N GLU A 136 11.75 -1.03 -17.89
CA GLU A 136 11.24 -2.39 -17.87
C GLU A 136 10.12 -2.58 -18.89
N LYS A 137 10.24 -3.61 -19.72
CA LYS A 137 9.17 -4.03 -20.64
C LYS A 137 7.98 -4.48 -19.78
N GLY A 138 6.80 -3.94 -20.07
CA GLY A 138 5.56 -4.40 -19.44
C GLY A 138 4.72 -3.33 -18.76
N ASN A 139 5.10 -2.05 -18.78
CA ASN A 139 4.25 -0.97 -18.26
C ASN A 139 2.85 -0.99 -18.93
N ARG A 140 1.80 -0.98 -18.10
CA ARG A 140 0.39 -0.96 -18.52
C ARG A 140 -0.24 0.36 -18.09
N LYS A 141 -0.42 1.28 -19.04
CA LYS A 141 -1.09 2.55 -18.80
C LYS A 141 -2.46 2.33 -18.15
N GLY A 142 -2.73 3.05 -17.06
CA GLY A 142 -3.97 2.93 -16.30
C GLY A 142 -3.99 1.80 -15.26
N TYR A 143 -2.86 1.12 -15.06
CA TYR A 143 -2.72 0.06 -14.06
C TYR A 143 -1.62 0.39 -13.05
N LEU A 144 -1.76 -0.20 -11.87
CA LEU A 144 -0.76 -0.35 -10.85
C LEU A 144 -0.21 -1.78 -10.88
N PHE A 145 1.08 -1.94 -10.64
CA PHE A 145 1.74 -3.22 -10.47
C PHE A 145 2.06 -3.43 -8.99
N LEU A 146 1.72 -4.60 -8.46
CA LEU A 146 2.16 -5.06 -7.15
C LEU A 146 3.66 -5.33 -7.19
N TYR A 147 4.45 -4.38 -6.68
CA TYR A 147 5.90 -4.45 -6.64
C TYR A 147 6.40 -5.22 -5.42
N GLN A 148 5.70 -5.14 -4.29
CA GLN A 148 6.14 -5.78 -3.05
C GLN A 148 4.97 -6.36 -2.27
N LEU A 149 5.16 -7.57 -1.75
CA LEU A 149 4.38 -8.16 -0.67
C LEU A 149 5.28 -8.30 0.55
N SER A 150 4.88 -7.71 1.67
CA SER A 150 5.59 -7.81 2.95
C SER A 150 4.74 -8.56 3.95
N LEU A 151 5.37 -9.43 4.73
CA LEU A 151 4.78 -10.22 5.81
C LEU A 151 5.56 -9.97 7.08
N ARG A 152 4.87 -9.79 8.20
CA ARG A 152 5.47 -9.60 9.52
C ARG A 152 4.97 -10.66 10.46
N TYR A 153 5.90 -11.30 11.15
CA TYR A 153 5.62 -12.33 12.15
C TYR A 153 6.00 -11.76 13.52
N TYR A 154 5.02 -11.15 14.16
CA TYR A 154 5.22 -10.49 15.44
C TYR A 154 5.53 -11.49 16.56
N HIS A 155 6.56 -11.18 17.34
CA HIS A 155 6.88 -11.87 18.57
C HIS A 155 5.89 -11.50 19.69
N GLU A 156 5.81 -12.34 20.73
CA GLU A 156 4.92 -12.09 21.87
C GLU A 156 5.36 -10.88 22.71
N GLU A 157 6.67 -10.62 22.75
CA GLU A 157 7.27 -9.57 23.55
C GLU A 157 7.59 -8.32 22.71
N LYS A 158 7.57 -7.16 23.38
CA LYS A 158 8.07 -5.90 22.84
C LYS A 158 9.55 -5.79 23.10
N ASP A 159 10.25 -5.06 22.24
CA ASP A 159 11.66 -4.75 22.42
C ASP A 159 11.90 -3.79 23.61
N GLU A 160 13.17 -3.46 23.85
CA GLU A 160 13.59 -2.56 24.93
C GLU A 160 13.03 -1.13 24.82
N TYR A 161 12.57 -0.72 23.63
CA TYR A 161 11.96 0.57 23.35
C TYR A 161 10.43 0.54 23.47
N GLY A 162 9.85 -0.64 23.69
CA GLY A 162 8.41 -0.85 23.76
C GLY A 162 7.74 -0.97 22.39
N ASP A 163 8.53 -1.14 21.33
CA ASP A 163 8.06 -1.43 19.98
C ASP A 163 7.88 -2.94 19.79
N TRP A 164 7.01 -3.32 18.87
CA TRP A 164 6.79 -4.74 18.60
C TRP A 164 7.95 -5.27 17.79
N ASP A 165 8.58 -6.33 18.30
CA ASP A 165 9.59 -7.08 17.57
C ASP A 165 8.92 -8.06 16.59
N TYR A 166 9.52 -8.25 15.42
CA TYR A 166 8.99 -9.14 14.38
C TYR A 166 10.06 -9.57 13.39
N ASP A 167 9.97 -10.83 12.97
CA ASP A 167 10.61 -11.30 11.75
C ASP A 167 9.80 -10.81 10.53
N TYR A 168 10.46 -10.68 9.37
CA TYR A 168 9.74 -10.32 8.14
C TYR A 168 10.18 -11.11 6.91
N THR A 169 9.24 -11.23 5.98
CA THR A 169 9.48 -11.76 4.63
C THR A 169 8.93 -10.79 3.61
N ASP A 170 9.79 -10.30 2.73
CA ASP A 170 9.42 -9.49 1.58
C ASP A 170 9.56 -10.30 0.29
N TYR A 171 8.58 -10.16 -0.60
CA TYR A 171 8.63 -10.60 -1.98
C TYR A 171 8.62 -9.37 -2.88
N GLU A 172 9.71 -9.11 -3.58
CA GLU A 172 9.81 -8.08 -4.60
C GLU A 172 9.56 -8.68 -5.97
N PHE A 173 8.59 -8.14 -6.70
CA PHE A 173 8.18 -8.61 -8.02
C PHE A 173 8.60 -7.63 -9.10
N THR A 174 8.76 -8.17 -10.30
CA THR A 174 8.99 -7.39 -11.52
C THR A 174 8.01 -7.84 -12.61
N PRO A 175 7.68 -6.96 -13.58
CA PRO A 175 6.75 -7.27 -14.66
C PRO A 175 7.15 -8.45 -15.56
N ASP A 176 8.45 -8.70 -15.68
CA ASP A 176 8.97 -9.81 -16.48
C ASP A 176 8.98 -11.13 -15.69
N GLY A 177 8.45 -11.12 -14.46
CA GLY A 177 8.21 -12.29 -13.64
C GLY A 177 9.38 -12.71 -12.76
N ARG A 178 10.45 -11.91 -12.63
CA ARG A 178 11.45 -12.20 -11.58
C ARG A 178 10.88 -11.83 -10.23
N VAL A 179 11.26 -12.64 -9.25
CA VAL A 179 10.97 -12.42 -7.86
C VAL A 179 12.25 -12.49 -7.05
N ARG A 180 12.36 -11.59 -6.09
CA ARG A 180 13.33 -11.68 -5.00
C ARG A 180 12.57 -11.87 -3.70
N LYS A 181 12.97 -12.87 -2.91
CA LYS A 181 12.52 -13.08 -1.54
C LYS A 181 13.60 -12.58 -0.59
N ILE A 182 13.23 -11.77 0.39
CA ILE A 182 14.12 -11.28 1.45
C ILE A 182 13.50 -11.75 2.76
N GLU A 183 14.26 -12.48 3.56
CA GLU A 183 13.87 -12.90 4.91
C GLU A 183 14.83 -12.27 5.91
N GLU A 184 14.28 -11.70 6.97
CA GLU A 184 15.01 -11.32 8.16
C GLU A 184 14.36 -12.03 9.34
N ILE A 185 15.05 -13.03 9.88
CA ILE A 185 14.59 -13.90 10.95
C ILE A 185 15.62 -13.82 12.07
N GLY A 186 15.23 -13.26 13.22
CA GLY A 186 16.16 -12.82 14.24
C GLY A 186 17.22 -11.86 13.67
N ASP A 187 18.50 -12.16 13.90
CA ASP A 187 19.62 -11.37 13.38
C ASP A 187 20.10 -11.80 11.97
N GLU A 188 19.45 -12.79 11.36
CA GLU A 188 19.87 -13.36 10.08
C GLU A 188 19.06 -12.81 8.91
N ARG A 189 19.74 -12.23 7.93
CA ARG A 189 19.14 -11.76 6.68
C ARG A 189 19.53 -12.64 5.50
N THR A 190 18.55 -13.24 4.85
CA THR A 190 18.74 -14.07 3.66
C THR A 190 18.02 -13.48 2.45
N ILE A 191 18.68 -13.50 1.29
CA ILE A 191 18.12 -13.03 0.02
C ILE A 191 18.15 -14.17 -0.98
N TYR A 192 17.00 -14.43 -1.60
CA TYR A 192 16.83 -15.43 -2.64
C TYR A 192 16.32 -14.76 -3.91
N ASP A 193 17.04 -14.91 -5.01
CA ASP A 193 16.59 -14.50 -6.33
C ASP A 193 16.07 -15.74 -7.08
N SER A 194 14.82 -15.69 -7.55
CA SER A 194 14.23 -16.79 -8.32
C SER A 194 14.98 -17.05 -9.64
N GLU A 195 15.32 -18.31 -9.91
CA GLU A 195 15.90 -18.73 -11.19
C GLU A 195 14.86 -18.76 -12.32
N GLN A 196 13.60 -19.01 -11.98
CA GLN A 196 12.48 -19.12 -12.91
C GLN A 196 11.60 -17.87 -12.85
N ARG A 197 10.99 -17.55 -14.00
CA ARG A 197 9.97 -16.50 -14.07
C ARG A 197 8.63 -17.04 -13.58
N ILE A 198 7.94 -16.29 -12.73
CA ILE A 198 6.58 -16.61 -12.31
C ILE A 198 5.54 -15.88 -13.17
N ASN A 199 4.29 -16.34 -13.12
CA ASN A 199 3.18 -15.60 -13.69
C ASN A 199 2.82 -14.41 -12.77
N VAL A 200 2.98 -13.18 -13.26
CA VAL A 200 2.65 -11.94 -12.52
C VAL A 200 1.41 -11.24 -13.07
N GLU A 201 0.56 -11.92 -13.85
CA GLU A 201 -0.66 -11.31 -14.38
C GLU A 201 -1.55 -10.75 -13.25
N SER A 202 -1.68 -11.50 -12.16
CA SER A 202 -2.45 -11.15 -10.98
C SER A 202 -1.87 -9.97 -10.16
N ASN A 203 -0.63 -9.57 -10.42
CA ASN A 203 0.00 -8.39 -9.81
C ASN A 203 -0.48 -7.09 -10.46
N TRP A 204 -1.11 -7.15 -11.64
CA TRP A 204 -1.66 -5.96 -12.29
C TRP A 204 -3.06 -5.65 -11.75
N GLN A 205 -3.22 -4.42 -11.26
CA GLN A 205 -4.48 -3.89 -10.76
C GLN A 205 -4.84 -2.66 -11.59
N LYS A 206 -6.08 -2.56 -12.10
CA LYS A 206 -6.53 -1.30 -12.72
C LYS A 206 -6.45 -0.21 -11.65
N TYR A 207 -5.91 0.96 -12.01
CA TYR A 207 -5.88 2.10 -11.10
C TYR A 207 -7.31 2.39 -10.61
N PRO A 208 -7.52 2.50 -9.29
CA PRO A 208 -8.86 2.54 -8.72
C PRO A 208 -9.59 3.80 -9.14
N GLU A 209 -10.88 3.69 -9.42
CA GLU A 209 -11.74 4.86 -9.53
C GLU A 209 -12.10 5.36 -8.13
N PHE A 210 -12.22 6.68 -7.95
CA PHE A 210 -12.51 7.23 -6.63
C PHE A 210 -13.85 6.68 -6.08
N GLY A 211 -13.77 5.99 -4.95
CA GLY A 211 -14.92 5.32 -4.32
C GLY A 211 -14.95 3.80 -4.54
N ASP A 212 -14.22 3.28 -5.53
CA ASP A 212 -14.12 1.85 -5.83
C ASP A 212 -12.78 1.28 -5.36
N TRP A 213 -12.68 1.05 -4.05
CA TRP A 213 -11.44 0.67 -3.37
C TRP A 213 -11.32 -0.83 -3.09
N LEU A 214 -12.44 -1.56 -3.14
CA LEU A 214 -12.49 -2.98 -2.77
C LEU A 214 -11.49 -3.88 -3.52
N PRO A 215 -11.23 -3.68 -4.84
CA PRO A 215 -10.27 -4.52 -5.56
C PRO A 215 -8.83 -4.47 -5.01
N LEU A 216 -8.46 -3.43 -4.26
CA LEU A 216 -7.14 -3.33 -3.63
C LEU A 216 -7.04 -4.11 -2.31
N PHE A 217 -8.16 -4.41 -1.66
CA PHE A 217 -8.22 -5.15 -0.40
C PHE A 217 -8.24 -6.68 -0.58
N GLU A 218 -8.01 -7.19 -1.78
CA GLU A 218 -7.95 -8.63 -2.05
C GLU A 218 -6.68 -9.25 -1.45
N MET A 219 -6.81 -9.99 -0.33
CA MET A 219 -5.70 -10.71 0.35
C MET A 219 -5.03 -11.81 -0.48
N LYS A 220 -5.71 -12.36 -1.48
CA LYS A 220 -5.17 -13.40 -2.35
C LYS A 220 -5.36 -12.96 -3.77
N ARG A 221 -4.25 -12.67 -4.45
CA ARG A 221 -4.25 -12.25 -5.85
C ARG A 221 -3.97 -13.41 -6.79
N TRP A 222 -3.12 -14.35 -6.34
CA TRP A 222 -2.69 -15.47 -7.14
C TRP A 222 -3.60 -16.68 -7.02
N LYS A 223 -3.71 -17.44 -8.11
CA LYS A 223 -4.33 -18.76 -8.12
C LYS A 223 -3.36 -19.81 -7.58
N ASP A 224 -3.90 -20.97 -7.24
CA ASP A 224 -3.10 -22.17 -6.99
C ASP A 224 -2.09 -22.36 -8.13
N ASP A 225 -0.87 -22.72 -7.76
CA ASP A 225 0.27 -22.95 -8.65
C ASP A 225 0.96 -21.71 -9.27
N GLU A 226 0.37 -20.50 -9.22
CA GLU A 226 0.98 -19.30 -9.84
C GLU A 226 2.29 -18.87 -9.15
N LEU A 227 2.44 -19.19 -7.86
CA LEU A 227 3.61 -18.87 -7.04
C LEU A 227 4.51 -20.09 -6.74
N MET A 228 4.22 -21.27 -7.29
CA MET A 228 5.02 -22.49 -7.04
C MET A 228 6.55 -22.34 -7.22
N PRO A 229 7.08 -21.53 -8.14
CA PRO A 229 8.53 -21.35 -8.24
C PRO A 229 9.17 -20.61 -7.05
N LEU A 230 8.37 -20.10 -6.10
CA LEU A 230 8.82 -19.43 -4.87
C LEU A 230 8.87 -20.36 -3.66
N THR A 231 8.24 -21.53 -3.73
CA THR A 231 8.39 -22.55 -2.70
C THR A 231 9.64 -23.34 -3.01
N ASP A 232 10.61 -23.35 -2.08
CA ASP A 232 11.79 -24.20 -2.21
C ASP A 232 11.40 -25.66 -2.50
N LYS A 233 12.34 -26.45 -3.00
CA LYS A 233 12.17 -27.90 -3.26
C LYS A 233 11.68 -28.72 -2.06
N ASP A 234 11.62 -28.13 -0.87
CA ASP A 234 10.92 -28.67 0.29
C ASP A 234 9.46 -28.22 0.29
N ASN A 235 8.57 -29.18 0.02
CA ASN A 235 7.11 -29.08 0.09
C ASN A 235 6.55 -28.70 1.50
N SER A 236 7.37 -28.16 2.41
CA SER A 236 6.96 -27.78 3.78
C SER A 236 6.60 -26.30 3.92
N ASN A 237 7.08 -25.42 3.03
CA ASN A 237 6.86 -23.99 3.15
C ASN A 237 5.69 -23.56 2.26
N LYS A 238 4.47 -23.90 2.70
CA LYS A 238 3.27 -23.21 2.24
C LYS A 238 3.39 -21.73 2.56
N PHE A 239 2.88 -20.88 1.69
CA PHE A 239 2.74 -19.47 2.06
C PHE A 239 1.87 -19.37 3.33
N PRO A 240 2.11 -18.44 4.26
CA PRO A 240 1.41 -18.40 5.55
C PRO A 240 -0.12 -18.27 5.46
N TRP A 241 -0.65 -17.97 4.27
CA TRP A 241 -2.07 -17.83 3.98
C TRP A 241 -2.67 -18.97 3.15
N GLU A 242 -1.90 -20.01 2.77
CA GLU A 242 -2.37 -21.22 2.06
C GLU A 242 -2.94 -22.29 2.99
#